data_AF-A0A6V7I561-F1
#
_entry.id   AF-A0A6V7I561-F1
#
_cell.length_a   1.000
_cell.length_b   1.000
_cell.length_c   1.000
_cell.angle_alpha   90.00
_cell.angle_beta   90.00
_cell.angle_gamma   90.00
#
_symmetry.space_group_name_H-M   'P 1'
#
loop_
_entity.id
_entity.type
_entity.pdbx_description
1 polymer ?
#
loop_
_entity_poly.entity_id
_entity_poly.type
_entity_poly.pdbx_seq_one_letter_code
_entity_poly.pdbx_strand_id
1 'polypeptide(L)'
;GIVAYSMPQGDKRGNDWEFFDATYDGYWDGELRHGLGQLVDGKIGPDNFKMGYHDLNRGRGWVAWRNDSRDNQPIEIKFEFDKIREFAAVHLYCNNQFSRDVQ
;
A
#
# COMPACT_ATOMS: atom_id res chain seq x y z
N GLY A 1 -15.83 9.55 5.22
CA GLY A 1 -14.90 8.52 5.68
C GLY A 1 -13.50 9.03 5.48
N ILE A 2 -12.55 8.15 5.18
CA ILE A 2 -11.28 8.58 4.57
C ILE A 2 -11.62 9.23 3.23
N VAL A 3 -11.02 10.38 2.93
CA VAL A 3 -11.20 11.12 1.67
C VAL A 3 -9.93 11.17 0.83
N ALA A 4 -8.77 11.04 1.47
CA ALA A 4 -7.50 10.84 0.80
C ALA A 4 -6.51 10.15 1.76
N TYR A 5 -5.48 9.53 1.21
CA TYR A 5 -4.25 9.29 1.95
C TYR A 5 -3.04 9.73 1.15
N SER A 6 -2.00 10.18 1.86
CA SER A 6 -0.70 10.46 1.29
C SER A 6 0.37 9.56 1.88
N MET A 7 1.23 9.07 1.01
CA MET A 7 2.31 8.15 1.35
C MET A 7 3.31 8.08 0.20
N PRO A 8 4.54 7.60 0.45
CA PRO A 8 5.44 7.20 -0.61
C PRO A 8 4.81 6.13 -1.51
N GLN A 9 5.07 6.18 -2.81
CA GLN A 9 4.69 5.07 -3.70
C GLN A 9 5.39 3.77 -3.25
N GLY A 10 4.76 2.63 -3.53
CA GLY A 10 5.38 1.32 -3.29
C GLY A 10 6.64 1.09 -4.13
N ASP A 11 7.37 0.04 -3.82
CA ASP A 11 8.64 -0.31 -4.45
C ASP A 11 8.51 -1.50 -5.42
N LYS A 12 9.53 -1.64 -6.28
CA LYS A 12 9.73 -2.86 -7.08
C LYS A 12 10.63 -3.85 -6.36
N ARG A 13 10.35 -5.15 -6.50
CA ARG A 13 11.23 -6.24 -6.09
C ARG A 13 11.78 -6.96 -7.32
N GLY A 14 12.99 -6.62 -7.72
CA GLY A 14 13.57 -7.10 -8.98
C GLY A 14 12.81 -6.53 -10.19
N ASN A 15 12.85 -7.24 -11.32
CA ASN A 15 12.24 -6.77 -12.57
C ASN A 15 10.76 -7.16 -12.72
N ASP A 16 10.30 -8.18 -11.98
CA ASP A 16 9.03 -8.83 -12.26
C ASP A 16 7.90 -8.46 -11.29
N TRP A 17 8.21 -7.76 -10.20
CA TRP A 17 7.26 -7.49 -9.12
C TRP A 17 7.21 -6.01 -8.80
N GLU A 18 6.06 -5.39 -9.09
CA GLU A 18 5.76 -4.01 -8.74
C GLU A 18 4.69 -3.99 -7.64
N PHE A 19 5.03 -3.48 -6.47
CA PHE A 19 4.12 -3.37 -5.32
C PHE A 19 3.59 -1.95 -5.17
N PHE A 20 3.28 -1.32 -6.31
CA PHE A 20 2.73 0.02 -6.34
C PHE A 20 1.26 -0.01 -5.94
N ASP A 21 0.77 1.15 -5.52
CA ASP A 21 -0.66 1.41 -5.46
C ASP A 21 -1.18 1.66 -6.88
N ALA A 22 -1.53 0.58 -7.57
CA ALA A 22 -1.90 0.57 -8.99
C ALA A 22 -3.30 1.15 -9.26
N THR A 23 -4.13 1.29 -8.22
CA THR A 23 -5.47 1.86 -8.34
C THR A 23 -5.56 3.25 -7.73
N TYR A 24 -4.42 3.87 -7.38
CA TYR A 24 -4.41 5.21 -6.81
C TYR A 24 -5.00 6.21 -7.80
N ASP A 25 -6.02 6.95 -7.39
CA ASP A 25 -6.77 7.90 -8.24
C ASP A 25 -6.33 9.36 -8.08
N GLY A 26 -5.35 9.61 -7.22
CA GLY A 26 -4.78 10.93 -6.97
C GLY A 26 -3.53 11.25 -7.80
N TYR A 27 -2.80 12.26 -7.35
CA TYR A 27 -1.55 12.70 -7.96
C TYR A 27 -0.35 11.94 -7.39
N TRP A 28 0.69 11.74 -8.20
CA TRP A 28 1.96 11.17 -7.76
C TRP A 28 3.15 11.94 -8.36
N ASP A 29 3.96 12.53 -7.49
CA ASP A 29 5.30 13.07 -7.79
C ASP A 29 6.20 12.87 -6.58
N GLY A 30 6.97 11.79 -6.61
CA GLY A 30 7.71 11.26 -5.45
C GLY A 30 6.81 10.59 -4.42
N GLU A 31 5.66 11.20 -4.08
CA GLU A 31 4.66 10.70 -3.13
C GLU A 31 3.24 10.76 -3.70
N LEU A 32 2.40 9.84 -3.25
CA LEU A 32 0.96 9.79 -3.53
C LEU A 32 0.24 10.87 -2.73
N ARG A 33 -0.63 11.65 -3.38
CA ARG A 33 -1.39 12.75 -2.76
C ARG A 33 -2.79 12.91 -3.34
N HIS A 34 -3.70 13.40 -2.51
CA HIS A 34 -5.05 13.82 -2.90
C HIS A 34 -5.91 12.73 -3.57
N GLY A 35 -5.66 11.46 -3.23
CA GLY A 35 -6.43 10.34 -3.75
C GLY A 35 -6.57 9.18 -2.77
N LEU A 36 -7.28 8.18 -3.24
CA LEU A 36 -7.53 6.88 -2.64
C LEU A 36 -7.05 5.79 -3.59
N GLY A 37 -6.93 4.57 -3.09
CA GLY A 37 -6.44 3.43 -3.86
C GLY A 37 -6.51 2.15 -3.06
N GLN A 38 -5.55 1.25 -3.27
CA GLN A 38 -5.57 -0.12 -2.76
C GLN A 38 -5.69 -0.22 -1.23
N LEU A 39 -5.22 0.76 -0.45
CA LEU A 39 -5.26 0.68 1.02
C LEU A 39 -6.69 0.76 1.59
N VAL A 40 -7.64 1.24 0.80
CA VAL A 40 -9.03 1.49 1.24
C VAL A 40 -10.07 0.98 0.24
N ASP A 41 -9.67 0.16 -0.73
CA ASP A 41 -10.57 -0.36 -1.79
C ASP A 41 -11.43 -1.56 -1.33
N GLY A 42 -11.25 -2.00 -0.09
CA GLY A 42 -11.98 -3.11 0.53
C GLY A 42 -11.53 -4.49 0.07
N LYS A 43 -10.46 -4.60 -0.72
CA LYS A 43 -9.90 -5.89 -1.14
C LYS A 43 -8.75 -6.30 -0.22
N ILE A 44 -8.52 -7.61 -0.18
CA ILE A 44 -7.50 -8.23 0.66
C ILE A 44 -6.46 -8.90 -0.24
N GLY A 45 -5.19 -8.71 0.08
CA GLY A 45 -4.08 -9.36 -0.62
C GLY A 45 -3.99 -10.87 -0.29
N PRO A 46 -3.55 -11.71 -1.24
CA PRO A 46 -3.40 -13.15 -1.01
C PRO A 46 -2.23 -13.45 -0.04
N ASP A 47 -2.30 -14.60 0.64
CA ASP A 47 -1.24 -15.08 1.55
C ASP A 47 0.11 -15.16 0.84
N ASN A 48 0.13 -15.75 -0.35
CA ASN A 48 1.29 -15.73 -1.23
C ASN A 48 1.31 -14.38 -1.97
N PHE A 49 2.17 -13.46 -1.53
CA PHE A 49 2.25 -12.12 -2.11
C PHE A 49 2.52 -12.12 -3.62
N LYS A 50 3.07 -13.21 -4.16
CA LYS A 50 3.35 -13.39 -5.60
C LYS A 50 2.11 -13.75 -6.43
N MET A 51 1.04 -14.26 -5.82
CA MET A 51 -0.15 -14.66 -6.58
C MET A 51 -0.98 -13.47 -7.05
N GLY A 52 -0.88 -12.33 -6.37
CA GLY A 52 -1.63 -11.11 -6.72
C GLY A 52 -1.27 -10.49 -8.07
N TYR A 53 -0.15 -10.88 -8.67
CA TYR A 53 0.37 -10.32 -9.93
C TYR A 53 0.03 -11.17 -11.17
N HIS A 54 -0.20 -12.48 -10.99
CA HIS A 54 -0.46 -13.41 -12.10
C HIS A 54 -1.95 -13.63 -12.37
N ASP A 55 -2.83 -13.30 -11.42
CA ASP A 55 -4.25 -13.18 -11.71
C ASP A 55 -4.49 -11.90 -12.50
N LEU A 56 -5.19 -12.01 -13.62
CA LEU A 56 -5.53 -10.97 -14.61
C LEU A 56 -6.14 -9.65 -14.06
N ASN A 57 -6.37 -9.57 -12.75
CA ASN A 57 -6.85 -8.39 -12.05
C ASN A 57 -5.67 -7.65 -11.41
N ARG A 58 -5.13 -6.64 -12.11
CA ARG A 58 -4.10 -5.66 -11.66
C ARG A 58 -4.56 -4.79 -10.47
N GLY A 59 -5.16 -5.38 -9.45
CA GLY A 59 -5.78 -4.71 -8.31
C GLY A 59 -6.14 -5.65 -7.17
N ARG A 60 -5.45 -6.80 -7.06
CA ARG A 60 -5.51 -7.75 -5.92
C ARG A 60 -4.10 -7.99 -5.37
N GLY A 61 -3.39 -6.89 -5.13
CA GLY A 61 -1.98 -6.90 -4.76
C GLY A 61 -1.72 -6.28 -3.40
N TRP A 62 -0.45 -6.36 -3.02
CA TRP A 62 0.10 -5.66 -1.87
C TRP A 62 0.69 -4.33 -2.33
N VAL A 63 0.55 -3.29 -1.51
CA VAL A 63 1.45 -2.12 -1.57
C VAL A 63 2.58 -2.39 -0.60
N ALA A 64 3.82 -2.29 -1.05
CA ALA A 64 4.98 -2.67 -0.24
C ALA A 64 6.17 -1.76 -0.47
N TRP A 65 7.02 -1.65 0.54
CA TRP A 65 8.23 -0.86 0.52
C TRP A 65 9.41 -1.70 0.99
N ARG A 66 10.58 -1.42 0.43
CA ARG A 66 11.83 -2.03 0.91
C ARG A 66 12.36 -1.21 2.08
N ASN A 67 12.94 -1.90 3.06
CA ASN A 67 13.54 -1.24 4.21
C ASN A 67 14.85 -0.51 3.84
N ASP A 68 15.60 -1.06 2.87
CA ASP A 68 16.91 -0.55 2.46
C ASP A 68 16.88 0.63 1.48
N SER A 69 15.70 1.00 0.97
CA SER A 69 15.52 2.15 0.06
C SER A 69 15.29 3.48 0.77
N ARG A 70 15.26 3.48 2.12
CA ARG A 70 14.72 4.60 2.91
C ARG A 70 15.58 5.06 4.08
N ASP A 71 16.88 4.79 4.06
CA ASP A 71 17.80 5.15 5.16
C ASP A 71 17.30 4.68 6.54
N ASN A 72 16.65 3.52 6.60
CA ASN A 72 15.98 2.96 7.78
C ASN A 72 14.88 3.85 8.39
N GLN A 73 14.30 4.78 7.62
CA GLN A 73 13.14 5.55 8.04
C GLN A 73 11.85 4.72 7.91
N PRO A 74 10.91 4.86 8.86
CA PRO A 74 9.63 4.17 8.78
C PRO A 74 8.79 4.68 7.60
N ILE A 75 7.80 3.88 7.19
CA ILE A 75 6.79 4.32 6.25
C ILE A 75 5.81 5.24 6.98
N GLU A 76 5.67 6.47 6.48
CA GLU A 76 4.65 7.41 6.93
C GLU A 76 3.46 7.38 5.97
N ILE A 77 2.26 7.16 6.51
CA ILE A 77 1.00 7.22 5.78
C ILE A 77 0.08 8.18 6.52
N LYS A 78 -0.40 9.22 5.83
CA LYS A 78 -1.30 10.23 6.38
C LYS A 78 -2.68 10.06 5.79
N PHE A 79 -3.68 9.82 6.64
CA PHE A 79 -5.08 9.71 6.23
C PHE A 79 -5.82 11.00 6.51
N GLU A 80 -6.55 11.49 5.52
CA GLU A 80 -7.44 12.65 5.61
C GLU A 80 -8.89 12.18 5.73
N PHE A 81 -9.68 12.82 6.59
CA PHE A 81 -11.07 12.47 6.85
C PHE A 81 -11.99 13.63 6.50
N ASP A 82 -13.18 13.31 6.01
CA ASP A 82 -14.24 14.25 5.64
C ASP A 82 -14.69 15.21 6.77
N LYS A 83 -14.46 14.81 8.02
CA LYS A 83 -14.80 15.59 9.22
C LYS A 83 -13.99 15.10 10.41
N ILE A 84 -14.04 15.88 11.50
CA ILE A 84 -13.48 15.48 12.79
C ILE A 84 -14.16 14.18 13.27
N ARG A 85 -13.35 13.24 13.76
CA ARG A 85 -13.77 11.90 14.19
C ARG A 85 -13.05 11.52 15.48
N GLU A 86 -13.71 10.73 16.30
CA GLU A 86 -13.08 9.97 17.38
C GLU A 86 -12.64 8.61 16.82
N PHE A 87 -11.39 8.22 17.08
CA PHE A 87 -10.82 6.98 16.56
C PHE A 87 -10.74 5.93 17.66
N ALA A 88 -11.46 4.81 17.50
CA ALA A 88 -11.39 3.69 18.43
C ALA A 88 -10.25 2.71 18.10
N ALA A 89 -10.02 2.46 16.80
CA ALA A 89 -9.00 1.53 16.33
C ALA A 89 -8.59 1.83 14.88
N VAL A 90 -7.42 1.33 14.51
CA VAL A 90 -6.95 1.21 13.12
C VAL A 90 -6.63 -0.26 12.89
N HIS A 91 -7.10 -0.81 11.77
CA HIS A 91 -6.83 -2.19 11.38
C HIS A 91 -5.98 -2.17 10.11
N LEU A 92 -4.79 -2.77 10.17
CA LEU A 92 -3.90 -2.93 9.04
C LEU A 92 -3.83 -4.41 8.70
N TYR A 93 -4.13 -4.75 7.45
CA TYR A 93 -3.95 -6.10 6.94
C TYR A 93 -2.55 -6.18 6.31
N CYS A 94 -1.65 -6.96 6.92
CA CYS A 94 -0.24 -7.05 6.54
C CYS A 94 0.12 -8.48 6.14
N ASN A 95 1.08 -8.63 5.22
CA ASN A 95 1.61 -9.92 4.84
C ASN A 95 2.77 -10.30 5.78
N ASN A 96 2.80 -11.53 6.30
CA ASN A 96 3.88 -12.02 7.15
C ASN A 96 4.57 -13.25 6.56
N GLN A 97 4.88 -13.23 5.26
CA GLN A 97 5.63 -14.29 4.59
C GLN A 97 7.15 -14.13 4.85
N PHE A 98 7.56 -14.18 6.12
CA PHE A 98 8.92 -13.93 6.59
C PHE A 98 9.97 -14.83 5.93
N SER A 99 9.60 -16.06 5.52
CA SER A 99 10.48 -16.97 4.77
C SER A 99 10.88 -16.45 3.38
N ARG A 100 10.35 -15.30 2.97
CA ARG A 100 10.62 -14.59 1.72
C ARG A 100 10.99 -13.13 1.97
N ASP A 101 11.42 -12.77 3.17
CA ASP A 101 11.79 -11.41 3.56
C ASP A 101 10.63 -10.41 3.42
N VAL A 102 9.42 -10.83 3.83
CA VAL A 102 8.20 -9.99 3.91
C VAL A 102 7.69 -10.00 5.36
N GLN A 103 7.39 -8.82 5.91
CA GLN A 103 6.97 -8.60 7.29
C GLN A 103 5.84 -7.57 7.37
#